data_AF-A0A0B2R9W1-F1
#
_entry.id   AF-A0A0B2R9W1-F1
#
_cell.length_a   1.000
_cell.length_b   1.000
_cell.length_c   1.000
_cell.angle_alpha   90.00
_cell.angle_beta   90.00
_cell.angle_gamma   90.00
#
_symmetry.space_group_name_H-M   'P 1'
#
loop_
_entity.id
_entity.type
_entity.pdbx_description
1 polymer ?
#
loop_
_entity_poly.entity_id
_entity_poly.type
_entity_poly.pdbx_seq_one_letter_code
_entity_poly.pdbx_strand_id
1 'polypeptide(L)'
;MMEMNILASSFSSYAKPFVRVNPSLLTLRASSLRHDYPLASKIVVKNLPYSTGETTLQKEFSNFGKIAEVKMVKDMNTKRSKGIAFIQYTCQDDAMLALETMDQKDFYGRTIGVEIARLGWDDFGASPRASGPPKKWDLPEQGEVVDCWY
;
A
#
# COMPACT_ATOMS: atom_id res chain seq x y z
N MET A 1 -15.47 39.98 -31.04
CA MET A 1 -14.17 39.66 -30.42
C MET A 1 -14.50 39.17 -29.02
N MET A 2 -14.25 37.89 -28.74
CA MET A 2 -14.71 37.18 -27.55
C MET A 2 -13.81 37.53 -26.36
N GLU A 3 -14.37 38.10 -25.30
CA GLU A 3 -13.71 38.11 -23.99
C GLU A 3 -14.28 36.95 -23.15
N MET A 4 -13.39 35.99 -22.88
CA MET A 4 -13.71 34.73 -22.21
C MET A 4 -13.65 34.91 -20.69
N ASN A 5 -14.78 34.63 -20.07
CA ASN A 5 -15.05 34.63 -18.64
C ASN A 5 -14.23 33.51 -17.96
N ILE A 6 -13.27 33.85 -17.09
CA ILE A 6 -12.65 32.86 -16.19
C ILE A 6 -13.38 32.95 -14.86
N LEU A 7 -14.42 32.11 -14.74
CA LEU A 7 -15.02 31.79 -13.45
C LEU A 7 -13.96 31.11 -12.60
N ALA A 8 -13.58 31.74 -11.49
CA ALA A 8 -12.87 31.09 -10.41
C ALA A 8 -13.76 29.92 -9.92
N SER A 9 -13.40 28.70 -10.33
CA SER A 9 -13.99 27.50 -9.77
C SER A 9 -13.57 27.41 -8.30
N SER A 10 -14.56 27.65 -7.45
CA SER A 10 -14.56 27.32 -6.03
C SER A 10 -13.92 25.95 -5.84
N PHE A 11 -12.71 25.92 -5.28
CA PHE A 11 -12.14 24.70 -4.72
C PHE A 11 -13.10 24.27 -3.61
N SER A 12 -13.84 23.19 -3.84
CA SER A 12 -14.64 22.53 -2.83
C SER A 12 -13.74 22.24 -1.63
N SER A 13 -13.89 23.05 -0.59
CA SER A 13 -13.24 22.91 0.70
C SER A 13 -13.74 21.61 1.34
N TYR A 14 -13.03 20.51 1.09
CA TYR A 14 -13.22 19.29 1.87
C TYR A 14 -12.62 19.49 3.27
N ALA A 15 -13.45 20.03 4.17
CA ALA A 15 -13.21 19.97 5.60
C ALA A 15 -13.31 18.49 6.04
N LYS A 16 -12.18 17.90 6.46
CA LYS A 16 -12.12 16.54 7.00
C LYS A 16 -12.82 16.52 8.36
N PRO A 17 -13.82 15.65 8.62
CA PRO A 17 -14.38 15.50 9.95
C PRO A 17 -13.32 14.90 10.88
N PHE A 18 -12.91 15.68 11.87
CA PHE A 18 -12.01 15.30 12.94
C PHE A 18 -12.69 14.26 13.84
N VAL A 19 -12.55 12.97 13.49
CA VAL A 19 -12.95 11.87 14.36
C VAL A 19 -11.93 11.78 15.50
N ARG A 20 -12.34 12.17 16.72
CA ARG A 20 -11.59 11.89 17.95
C ARG A 20 -11.64 10.40 18.23
N VAL A 21 -10.54 9.70 18.01
CA VAL A 21 -10.39 8.31 18.45
C VAL A 21 -9.88 8.33 19.90
N ASN A 22 -10.58 7.63 20.81
CA ASN A 22 -10.22 7.50 22.21
C ASN A 22 -8.91 6.68 22.38
N PRO A 23 -7.90 7.16 23.14
CA PRO A 23 -6.56 6.57 23.12
C PRO A 23 -6.34 5.35 24.03
N SER A 24 -7.38 4.70 24.60
CA SER A 24 -7.19 3.71 25.67
C SER A 24 -7.38 2.24 25.27
N LEU A 25 -7.47 1.90 23.98
CA LEU A 25 -7.77 0.53 23.55
C LEU A 25 -6.90 -0.01 22.41
N LEU A 26 -5.58 0.26 22.44
CA LEU A 26 -4.63 -0.41 21.55
C LEU A 26 -3.29 -0.68 22.26
N THR A 27 -3.30 -1.53 23.28
CA THR A 27 -2.05 -2.15 23.78
C THR A 27 -1.70 -3.36 22.91
N LEU A 28 -1.53 -3.13 21.61
CA LEU A 28 -0.75 -4.04 20.78
C LEU A 28 0.66 -3.49 20.74
N ARG A 29 1.63 -4.34 21.05
CA ARG A 29 3.06 -4.03 20.93
C ARG A 29 3.41 -3.79 19.47
N ALA A 30 3.03 -2.62 18.95
CA ALA A 30 3.60 -2.00 17.77
C ALA A 30 5.02 -1.50 18.11
N SER A 31 5.83 -2.35 18.72
CA SER A 31 7.23 -2.04 18.97
C SER A 31 7.95 -2.17 17.63
N SER A 32 8.04 -1.04 16.93
CA SER A 32 9.13 -0.70 16.01
C SER A 32 9.08 -1.26 14.58
N LEU A 33 7.94 -1.20 13.90
CA LEU A 33 8.01 -0.88 12.46
C LEU A 33 8.12 0.63 12.34
N ARG A 34 9.34 1.10 12.09
CA ARG A 34 9.69 2.52 11.90
C ARG A 34 9.17 3.03 10.57
N HIS A 35 7.89 2.83 10.31
CA HIS A 35 7.20 3.39 9.16
C HIS A 35 6.19 4.37 9.73
N ASP A 36 6.52 5.65 9.68
CA ASP A 36 5.65 6.75 10.10
C ASP A 36 4.36 6.86 9.25
N TYR A 37 4.18 5.97 8.27
CA TYR A 37 3.16 6.02 7.24
C TYR A 37 2.30 4.74 7.21
N PRO A 38 1.02 4.85 6.81
CA PRO A 38 0.11 3.71 6.78
C PRO A 38 0.58 2.66 5.76
N LEU A 39 0.43 1.38 6.10
CA LEU A 39 0.94 0.27 5.30
C LEU A 39 0.37 0.22 3.86
N ALA A 40 -0.89 0.63 3.69
CA ALA A 40 -1.57 0.68 2.40
C ALA A 40 -1.20 1.91 1.55
N SER A 41 -0.33 2.79 2.02
CA SER A 41 0.17 3.94 1.24
C SER A 41 1.44 3.64 0.45
N LYS A 42 1.90 2.38 0.44
CA LYS A 42 3.02 1.93 -0.38
C LYS A 42 2.52 1.33 -1.69
N ILE A 43 3.05 1.81 -2.81
CA ILE A 43 2.75 1.28 -4.14
C ILE A 43 4.02 0.74 -4.79
N VAL A 44 3.84 -0.24 -5.68
CA VAL A 44 4.87 -0.77 -6.55
C VAL A 44 4.52 -0.47 -7.99
N VAL A 45 5.49 0.09 -8.71
CA VAL A 45 5.39 0.37 -10.14
C VAL A 45 6.24 -0.67 -10.87
N LYS A 46 5.61 -1.39 -11.79
CA LYS A 46 6.17 -2.49 -12.57
C LYS A 46 6.31 -2.09 -14.04
N ASN A 47 7.16 -2.82 -14.77
CA ASN A 47 7.42 -2.65 -16.20
C ASN A 47 8.02 -1.29 -16.59
N LEU A 48 8.78 -0.67 -15.69
CA LEU A 48 9.45 0.60 -15.98
C LEU A 48 10.60 0.42 -16.99
N PRO A 49 10.79 1.37 -17.91
CA PRO A 49 11.94 1.38 -18.82
C PRO A 49 13.24 1.61 -18.03
N TYR A 50 14.35 1.04 -18.49
CA TYR A 50 15.65 1.17 -17.78
C TYR A 50 16.23 2.59 -17.80
N SER A 51 15.68 3.46 -18.65
CA SER A 51 16.07 4.88 -18.74
C SER A 51 15.47 5.74 -17.63
N THR A 52 14.41 5.27 -16.95
CA THR A 52 13.72 6.09 -15.94
C THR A 52 14.41 5.97 -14.59
N GLY A 53 14.74 7.13 -14.03
CA GLY A 53 15.33 7.26 -12.70
C GLY A 53 14.31 7.61 -11.62
N GLU A 54 14.75 7.49 -10.37
CA GLU A 54 13.99 7.87 -9.17
C GLU A 54 13.49 9.33 -9.24
N THR A 55 14.29 10.24 -9.79
CA THR A 55 13.93 11.65 -9.97
C THR A 55 12.75 11.86 -10.92
N THR A 56 12.64 11.07 -11.98
CA THR A 56 11.55 11.18 -12.96
C THR A 56 10.26 10.64 -12.36
N LEU A 57 10.35 9.51 -11.67
CA LEU A 57 9.21 8.95 -10.94
C LEU A 57 8.73 9.91 -9.87
N GLN A 58 9.64 10.47 -9.07
CA GLN A 58 9.27 11.42 -8.03
C GLN A 58 8.51 12.63 -8.61
N LYS A 59 8.91 13.16 -9.77
CA LYS A 59 8.21 14.27 -10.43
C LYS A 59 6.80 13.88 -10.90
N GLU A 60 6.67 12.75 -11.59
CA GLU A 60 5.38 12.30 -12.13
C GLU A 60 4.41 11.93 -11.00
N PHE A 61 4.90 11.21 -9.99
CA PHE A 61 4.09 10.73 -8.87
C PHE A 61 3.80 11.80 -7.81
N SER A 62 4.57 12.90 -7.78
CA SER A 62 4.31 14.05 -6.91
C SER A 62 3.08 14.85 -7.35
N ASN A 63 2.57 14.64 -8.56
CA ASN A 63 1.33 15.27 -9.03
C ASN A 63 0.08 14.71 -8.32
N PHE A 64 0.13 13.45 -7.88
CA PHE A 64 -1.01 12.77 -7.24
C PHE A 64 -1.05 12.99 -5.72
N GLY A 65 0.11 13.21 -5.09
CA GLY A 65 0.17 13.41 -3.65
C GLY A 65 1.58 13.52 -3.09
N LYS A 66 1.67 13.60 -1.76
CA LYS A 66 2.94 13.81 -1.08
C LYS A 66 3.67 12.47 -0.90
N ILE A 67 4.84 12.37 -1.55
CA ILE A 67 5.71 11.21 -1.48
C ILE A 67 6.60 11.31 -0.23
N ALA A 68 6.65 10.25 0.55
CA ALA A 68 7.54 10.09 1.69
C ALA A 68 8.90 9.50 1.29
N GLU A 69 8.89 8.44 0.48
CA GLU A 69 10.10 7.74 0.06
C GLU A 69 9.93 7.15 -1.35
N VAL A 70 11.01 7.15 -2.14
CA VAL A 70 11.07 6.47 -3.44
C VAL A 70 12.28 5.55 -3.43
N LYS A 71 12.07 4.27 -3.76
CA LYS A 71 13.12 3.26 -3.80
C LYS A 71 13.05 2.46 -5.09
N MET A 72 14.09 2.55 -5.91
CA MET A 72 14.18 1.77 -7.14
C MET A 72 14.87 0.42 -6.88
N VAL A 73 14.28 -0.66 -7.37
CA VAL A 73 14.88 -2.00 -7.26
C VAL A 73 15.88 -2.19 -8.39
N LYS A 74 17.15 -2.23 -8.02
CA LYS A 74 18.27 -2.49 -8.92
C LYS A 74 18.91 -3.82 -8.51
N ASP A 75 19.21 -4.65 -9.49
CA ASP A 75 19.92 -5.90 -9.23
C ASP A 75 21.40 -5.61 -9.01
N MET A 76 21.95 -6.04 -7.86
CA MET A 76 23.33 -5.73 -7.48
C MET A 76 24.37 -6.44 -8.36
N ASN A 77 24.02 -7.61 -8.91
CA ASN A 77 24.94 -8.45 -9.66
C ASN A 77 25.04 -7.99 -11.11
N THR A 78 23.90 -7.73 -11.74
CA THR A 78 23.86 -7.31 -13.15
C THR A 78 23.92 -5.80 -13.33
N LYS A 79 23.81 -5.01 -12.25
CA LYS A 79 23.63 -3.55 -12.25
C LYS A 79 22.49 -3.05 -13.14
N ARG A 80 21.62 -3.95 -13.61
CA ARG A 80 20.45 -3.59 -14.41
C ARG A 80 19.28 -3.34 -13.47
N SER A 81 18.56 -2.26 -13.71
CA SER A 81 17.30 -1.99 -13.02
C SER A 81 16.32 -3.11 -13.36
N LYS A 82 15.53 -3.61 -12.40
CA LYS A 82 14.52 -4.65 -12.72
C LYS A 82 13.25 -4.06 -13.36
N GLY A 83 13.23 -2.75 -13.60
CA GLY A 83 12.02 -2.04 -14.04
C GLY A 83 10.94 -2.02 -12.96
N ILE A 84 11.35 -2.13 -11.68
CA ILE A 84 10.45 -2.11 -10.53
C ILE A 84 10.88 -0.98 -9.59
N ALA A 85 9.92 -0.19 -9.13
CA ALA A 85 10.13 0.85 -8.14
C ALA A 85 9.05 0.77 -7.06
N PHE A 86 9.44 1.11 -5.83
CA PHE A 86 8.55 1.26 -4.69
C PHE A 86 8.42 2.74 -4.34
N ILE A 87 7.19 3.19 -4.11
CA ILE A 87 6.89 4.56 -3.73
C ILE A 87 6.04 4.51 -2.47
N GLN A 88 6.49 5.19 -1.43
CA GLN A 88 5.76 5.36 -0.18
C GLN A 88 5.11 6.73 -0.19
N TYR A 89 3.79 6.77 -0.06
CA TYR A 89 3.04 8.01 0.17
C TYR A 89 2.89 8.30 1.65
N THR A 90 2.56 9.55 1.98
CA THR A 90 2.16 9.92 3.34
C THR A 90 0.73 9.52 3.66
N CYS A 91 -0.12 9.45 2.63
CA CYS A 91 -1.55 9.16 2.73
C CYS A 91 -1.91 7.95 1.87
N GLN A 92 -2.88 7.15 2.33
CA GLN A 92 -3.39 6.02 1.55
C GLN A 92 -4.27 6.48 0.36
N ASP A 93 -5.05 7.55 0.53
CA ASP A 93 -5.91 8.08 -0.54
C ASP A 93 -5.09 8.51 -1.77
N ASP A 94 -3.98 9.23 -1.55
CA ASP A 94 -3.05 9.64 -2.61
C ASP A 94 -2.49 8.44 -3.37
N ALA A 95 -2.18 7.35 -2.66
CA ALA A 95 -1.68 6.12 -3.25
C ALA A 95 -2.73 5.41 -4.11
N MET A 96 -4.00 5.41 -3.68
CA MET A 96 -5.11 4.85 -4.46
C MET A 96 -5.39 5.68 -5.71
N LEU A 97 -5.35 7.02 -5.61
CA LEU A 97 -5.51 7.91 -6.77
C LEU A 97 -4.40 7.68 -7.80
N ALA A 98 -3.15 7.56 -7.35
CA ALA A 98 -2.01 7.28 -8.21
C ALA A 98 -2.15 5.91 -8.88
N LEU A 99 -2.62 4.89 -8.16
CA LEU A 99 -2.92 3.57 -8.69
C LEU A 99 -3.95 3.66 -9.83
N GLU A 100 -5.12 4.24 -9.57
CA GLU A 100 -6.21 4.32 -10.56
C GLU A 100 -5.83 5.13 -11.80
N THR A 101 -5.02 6.17 -11.65
CA THR A 101 -4.69 7.08 -12.75
C THR A 101 -3.49 6.62 -13.59
N MET A 102 -2.52 5.94 -12.96
CA MET A 102 -1.26 5.56 -13.60
C MET A 102 -1.21 4.08 -13.98
N ASP A 103 -2.14 3.25 -13.49
CA ASP A 103 -2.22 1.87 -13.92
C ASP A 103 -2.50 1.78 -15.43
N GLN A 104 -1.80 0.86 -16.09
CA GLN A 104 -1.85 0.63 -17.54
C GLN A 104 -1.53 1.86 -18.42
N LYS A 105 -0.86 2.89 -17.91
CA LYS A 105 -0.45 4.04 -18.73
C LYS A 105 0.78 3.71 -19.58
N ASP A 106 0.86 4.27 -20.79
CA ASP A 106 2.05 4.16 -21.62
C ASP A 106 3.15 5.13 -21.15
N PHE A 107 4.30 4.58 -20.77
CA PHE A 107 5.46 5.33 -20.30
C PHE A 107 6.69 4.96 -21.14
N TYR A 108 7.13 5.90 -21.99
CA TYR A 108 8.25 5.71 -22.93
C TYR A 108 8.14 4.44 -23.79
N GLY A 109 6.94 4.17 -24.32
CA GLY A 109 6.68 3.01 -25.18
C GLY A 109 6.57 1.67 -24.44
N ARG A 110 6.40 1.70 -23.11
CA ARG A 110 6.05 0.52 -22.31
C ARG A 110 4.84 0.84 -21.43
N THR A 111 3.89 -0.07 -21.37
CA THR A 111 2.74 0.04 -20.48
C THR A 111 3.18 -0.26 -19.05
N ILE A 112 3.09 0.71 -18.16
CA ILE A 112 3.44 0.51 -16.74
C ILE A 112 2.25 -0.11 -16.00
N GLY A 113 2.55 -0.94 -15.00
CA GLY A 113 1.55 -1.47 -14.09
C GLY A 113 1.78 -0.92 -12.69
N VAL A 114 0.74 -0.44 -12.03
CA VAL A 114 0.84 0.04 -10.64
C VAL A 114 0.03 -0.92 -9.77
N GLU A 115 0.58 -1.30 -8.62
CA GLU A 115 -0.11 -2.17 -7.66
C GLU A 115 0.15 -1.66 -6.24
N ILE A 116 -0.77 -1.92 -5.32
CA ILE A 116 -0.50 -1.73 -3.89
C ILE A 116 0.61 -2.71 -3.49
N ALA A 117 1.66 -2.19 -2.86
CA ALA A 117 2.78 -3.03 -2.46
C ALA A 117 2.31 -3.97 -1.34
N ARG A 118 2.37 -5.27 -1.61
CA ARG A 118 2.25 -6.29 -0.56
C ARG A 118 3.43 -6.14 0.39
N LEU A 119 3.14 -5.95 1.66
CA LEU A 119 4.15 -6.03 2.72
C LEU A 119 4.75 -7.44 2.70
N GLY A 120 6.06 -7.53 2.54
CA GLY A 120 6.75 -8.81 2.59
C GLY A 120 6.85 -9.31 4.04
N TRP A 121 7.05 -10.61 4.23
CA TRP A 121 7.39 -11.17 5.54
C TRP A 121 8.64 -10.52 6.16
N ASP A 122 9.51 -9.90 5.35
CA ASP A 122 10.70 -9.16 5.80
C ASP A 122 10.37 -7.81 6.48
N ASP A 123 9.22 -7.21 6.19
CA ASP A 123 8.77 -5.97 6.85
C ASP A 123 8.19 -6.27 8.25
N PHE A 124 7.76 -7.51 8.52
CA PHE A 124 7.45 -7.98 9.86
C PHE A 124 8.74 -8.58 10.43
N GLY A 125 9.52 -7.81 11.18
CA GLY A 125 10.85 -8.18 11.72
C GLY A 125 10.94 -9.44 12.61
N ALA A 126 10.02 -10.38 12.51
CA ALA A 126 10.14 -11.77 12.92
C ALA A 126 9.12 -12.59 12.10
N SER A 127 9.49 -13.80 11.65
CA SER A 127 8.47 -14.83 11.48
C SER A 127 7.60 -14.82 12.75
N PRO A 128 6.26 -14.83 12.66
CA PRO A 128 5.49 -15.18 13.84
C PRO A 128 6.13 -16.48 14.32
N ARG A 129 6.74 -16.47 15.51
CA ARG A 129 7.19 -17.70 16.15
C ARG A 129 5.88 -18.42 16.41
N ALA A 130 5.39 -19.14 15.40
CA ALA A 130 4.25 -20.02 15.51
C ALA A 130 4.65 -20.93 16.66
N SER A 131 4.00 -20.72 17.78
CA SER A 131 4.13 -21.54 18.96
C SER A 131 3.53 -22.90 18.61
N GLY A 132 4.27 -23.67 17.83
CA GLY A 132 3.90 -24.98 17.32
C GLY A 132 2.69 -25.00 16.37
N PRO A 133 2.41 -26.18 15.79
CA PRO A 133 1.13 -26.47 15.17
C PRO A 133 0.00 -26.20 16.17
N PRO A 134 -1.19 -25.77 15.69
CA PRO A 134 -2.34 -25.57 16.55
C PRO A 134 -2.62 -26.86 17.34
N LYS A 135 -2.76 -26.75 18.66
CA LYS A 135 -3.18 -27.86 19.51
C LYS A 135 -4.49 -28.43 18.97
N LYS A 136 -4.49 -29.72 18.62
CA LYS A 136 -5.71 -30.45 18.28
C LYS A 136 -6.64 -30.37 19.48
N TRP A 137 -7.84 -29.84 19.28
CA TRP A 137 -8.89 -29.96 20.27
C TRP A 137 -9.43 -31.38 20.12
N ASP A 138 -9.06 -32.26 21.04
CA ASP A 138 -9.69 -33.57 21.14
C ASP A 138 -11.14 -33.32 21.58
N LEU A 139 -12.05 -33.30 20.60
CA LEU A 139 -13.49 -33.29 20.83
C LEU A 139 -13.86 -34.57 21.58
N PRO A 140 -14.65 -34.50 22.68
CA PRO A 140 -15.14 -35.70 23.33
C PRO A 140 -15.97 -36.50 22.32
N GLU A 141 -15.59 -37.76 22.17
CA GLU A 141 -16.30 -38.79 21.43
C GLU A 141 -17.78 -38.72 21.85
N GLN A 142 -18.65 -38.42 20.88
CA GLN A 142 -20.08 -38.27 21.11
C GLN A 142 -20.62 -39.58 21.67
N GLY A 143 -20.84 -39.56 22.98
CA GLY A 143 -21.54 -40.61 23.71
C GLY A 143 -22.89 -40.89 23.08
N GLU A 144 -23.16 -42.19 23.00
CA GLU A 144 -24.40 -42.88 22.66
C GLU A 144 -25.62 -41.97 22.47
N VAL A 145 -26.09 -41.93 21.22
CA VAL A 145 -27.44 -41.48 20.88
C VAL A 145 -28.40 -42.52 21.46
N VAL A 146 -28.95 -42.26 22.65
CA VAL A 146 -30.10 -43.01 23.16
C VAL A 146 -31.34 -42.59 22.38
N ASP A 147 -31.88 -43.53 21.63
CA ASP A 147 -33.10 -43.42 20.83
C ASP A 147 -34.30 -43.04 21.71
N CYS A 148 -34.80 -41.82 21.56
CA CYS A 148 -36.11 -41.42 22.07
C CYS A 148 -37.08 -41.24 20.90
N TRP A 149 -37.44 -42.37 20.28
CA TRP A 149 -38.70 -42.48 19.52
C TRP A 149 -39.77 -42.99 20.48
N TYR A 150 -40.83 -42.20 20.67
CA TYR A 150 -42.09 -42.62 21.31
C TYR A 150 -43.25 -42.17 20.42
#